data_AF-A0A914N8I1-F1
#
_entry.id   AF-A0A914N8I1-F1
#
_cell.length_a   1.000
_cell.length_b   1.000
_cell.length_c   1.000
_cell.angle_alpha   90.00
_cell.angle_beta   90.00
_cell.angle_gamma   90.00
#
_symmetry.space_group_name_H-M   'P 1'
#
loop_
_entity.id
_entity.type
_entity.pdbx_description
1 polymer ?
#
loop_
_entity_poly.entity_id
_entity_poly.type
_entity_poly.pdbx_seq_one_letter_code
_entity_poly.pdbx_strand_id
1 'polypeptide(L)'
;MSNYLSNISKNRYNRDRWVLPVMDSVQFYHHCCGGYNFSEYSDSFWYLTNTERGTRSYVPRSCCRQSQEGRAWALQPIDPLCIQYLPGSRAFNNSVNIQGCGVPTKNHLDLQIGIVLLTCVLCSLVDLFALCLSLKCLSHVWSFYSIIDEL
;
A
#
# COMPACT_ATOMS: atom_id res chain seq x y z
N MET A 1 -10.06 8.61 2.38
CA MET A 1 -8.99 7.67 2.80
C MET A 1 -8.58 7.89 4.26
N SER A 2 -8.35 9.13 4.71
CA SER A 2 -7.95 9.42 6.11
C SER A 2 -8.86 8.80 7.17
N ASN A 3 -10.18 8.96 7.08
CA ASN A 3 -11.15 8.32 7.99
C ASN A 3 -11.03 6.78 8.03
N TYR A 4 -10.80 6.16 6.88
CA TYR A 4 -10.67 4.71 6.78
C TYR A 4 -9.39 4.23 7.45
N LEU A 5 -8.25 4.87 7.15
CA LEU A 5 -6.98 4.57 7.78
C LEU A 5 -6.97 4.89 9.28
N SER A 6 -7.71 5.92 9.71
CA SER A 6 -7.90 6.28 11.12
C SER A 6 -8.66 5.20 11.88
N ASN A 7 -9.75 4.69 11.30
CA ASN A 7 -10.47 3.56 11.89
C ASN A 7 -9.60 2.29 11.94
N ILE A 8 -8.76 2.07 10.92
CA ILE A 8 -7.81 0.97 10.88
C ILE A 8 -6.75 1.09 11.99
N SER A 9 -6.07 2.23 12.07
CA SER A 9 -5.01 2.49 13.06
C SER A 9 -5.56 2.36 14.49
N LYS A 10 -6.73 2.96 14.75
CA LYS A 10 -7.31 3.01 16.10
C LYS A 10 -7.89 1.68 16.56
N ASN A 11 -8.70 1.03 15.73
CA ASN A 11 -9.54 -0.08 16.19
C ASN A 11 -9.04 -1.46 15.77
N ARG A 12 -8.26 -1.55 14.68
CA ARG A 12 -7.96 -2.82 14.01
C ARG A 12 -6.49 -3.18 14.01
N TYR A 13 -5.61 -2.18 14.08
CA TYR A 13 -4.17 -2.39 14.14
C TYR A 13 -3.80 -3.26 15.35
N ASN A 14 -3.07 -4.34 15.10
CA ASN A 14 -2.71 -5.39 16.06
C ASN A 14 -3.86 -6.19 16.68
N ARG A 15 -5.11 -5.95 16.25
CA ARG A 15 -6.27 -6.79 16.57
C ARG A 15 -6.53 -7.79 15.45
N ASP A 16 -6.57 -7.28 14.22
CA ASP A 16 -6.86 -8.07 13.03
C ASP A 16 -5.52 -8.43 12.36
N ARG A 17 -5.22 -9.73 12.25
CA ARG A 17 -3.89 -10.22 11.80
C ARG A 17 -3.43 -9.66 10.46
N TRP A 18 -4.36 -9.45 9.52
CA TRP A 18 -4.05 -8.93 8.19
C TRP A 18 -3.81 -7.42 8.16
N VAL A 19 -4.32 -6.69 9.15
CA VAL A 19 -4.23 -5.23 9.18
C VAL A 19 -2.82 -4.77 9.52
N LEU A 20 -2.14 -5.49 10.41
CA LEU A 20 -0.79 -5.15 10.86
C LEU A 20 0.19 -4.98 9.69
N PRO A 21 0.43 -5.97 8.81
CA PRO A 21 1.37 -5.83 7.70
C PRO A 21 0.91 -4.80 6.66
N VAL A 22 -0.40 -4.62 6.47
CA VAL A 22 -0.94 -3.61 5.54
C VAL A 22 -0.63 -2.20 6.06
N MET A 23 -0.97 -1.92 7.31
CA MET A 23 -0.76 -0.61 7.91
C MET A 23 0.73 -0.30 8.10
N ASP A 24 1.55 -1.30 8.42
CA ASP A 24 3.01 -1.15 8.46
C ASP A 24 3.58 -0.79 7.09
N SER A 25 3.11 -1.44 6.03
CA SER A 25 3.53 -1.12 4.66
C SER A 25 3.12 0.30 4.25
N VAL A 26 1.88 0.70 4.54
CA VAL A 26 1.39 2.05 4.25
C VAL A 26 2.26 3.11 4.93
N GLN A 27 2.54 2.94 6.22
CA GLN A 27 3.35 3.87 7.01
C GLN A 27 4.81 3.89 6.56
N PHE A 28 5.36 2.72 6.21
CA PHE A 28 6.71 2.57 5.67
C PHE A 28 6.89 3.33 4.35
N TYR A 29 6.04 3.04 3.35
CA TYR A 29 6.21 3.58 1.99
C TYR A 29 5.85 5.06 1.86
N HIS A 30 4.91 5.55 2.68
CA HIS A 30 4.46 6.93 2.59
C HIS A 30 5.06 7.84 3.66
N HIS A 31 5.98 7.33 4.47
CA HIS A 31 6.65 8.07 5.55
C HIS A 31 5.63 8.86 6.38
N CYS A 32 4.65 8.15 6.92
CA CYS A 32 3.49 8.71 7.61
C CYS A 32 3.13 7.87 8.84
N CYS A 33 2.23 8.35 9.68
CA CYS A 33 1.78 7.65 10.88
C CYS A 33 0.27 7.89 11.11
N GLY A 34 -0.48 6.80 11.27
CA GLY A 34 -1.94 6.86 11.42
C GLY A 34 -2.68 7.34 10.16
N GLY A 35 -3.98 7.54 10.27
CA GLY A 35 -4.84 8.09 9.21
C GLY A 35 -4.68 9.61 9.09
N TYR A 36 -4.96 10.33 10.18
CA TYR A 36 -4.81 11.80 10.23
C TYR A 36 -3.46 12.24 10.77
N ASN A 37 -2.98 11.59 11.83
CA ASN A 37 -1.67 11.81 12.42
C ASN A 37 -1.36 10.72 13.46
N PHE A 38 -0.18 10.82 14.06
CA PHE A 38 0.35 9.85 15.02
C PHE A 38 -0.44 9.75 16.34
N SER A 39 -1.20 10.77 16.75
CA SER A 39 -1.89 10.79 18.04
C SER A 39 -3.05 9.80 18.12
N GLU A 40 -3.55 9.33 16.97
CA GLU A 40 -4.57 8.28 16.89
C GLU A 40 -4.14 6.96 17.54
N TYR A 41 -2.83 6.73 17.69
CA TYR A 41 -2.36 5.57 18.40
C TYR A 41 -2.57 5.69 19.92
N SER A 42 -2.62 6.90 20.48
CA SER A 42 -2.66 7.12 21.93
C SER A 42 -3.91 6.59 22.65
N ASP A 43 -4.99 6.32 21.91
CA ASP A 43 -6.20 5.68 22.41
C ASP A 43 -6.61 4.45 21.57
N SER A 44 -5.66 3.92 20.79
CA SER A 44 -5.86 2.74 19.94
C SER A 44 -5.83 1.44 20.73
N PHE A 45 -6.44 0.39 20.16
CA PHE A 45 -6.32 -0.98 20.65
C PHE A 45 -4.85 -1.41 20.81
N TRP A 46 -3.99 -1.04 19.86
CA TRP A 46 -2.57 -1.35 19.93
C TRP A 46 -1.91 -0.73 21.15
N TYR A 47 -2.14 0.54 21.45
CA TYR A 47 -1.53 1.22 22.60
C TYR A 47 -1.97 0.67 23.95
N LEU A 48 -3.17 0.06 24.00
CA LEU A 48 -3.68 -0.63 25.19
C LEU A 48 -3.08 -2.04 25.37
N THR A 49 -2.69 -2.70 24.27
CA THR A 49 -2.30 -4.12 24.26
C THR A 49 -0.83 -4.37 23.92
N ASN A 50 -0.06 -3.30 23.70
CA ASN A 50 1.31 -3.41 23.22
C ASN A 50 2.24 -4.10 24.24
N THR A 51 2.99 -5.10 23.78
CA THR A 51 4.04 -5.81 24.53
C THR A 51 5.47 -5.47 24.07
N GLU A 52 5.65 -4.53 23.14
CA GLU A 52 6.96 -4.11 22.62
C GLU A 52 7.83 -3.51 23.74
N ARG A 53 8.98 -4.15 23.99
CA ARG A 53 10.03 -3.76 24.97
C ARG A 53 9.61 -3.63 26.44
N GLY A 54 8.43 -4.09 26.84
CA GLY A 54 8.00 -4.05 28.24
C GLY A 54 7.76 -2.64 28.80
N THR A 55 7.84 -1.60 27.96
CA THR A 55 7.45 -0.23 28.28
C THR A 55 6.40 0.25 27.29
N ARG A 56 5.55 1.18 27.71
CA ARG A 56 4.44 1.67 26.87
C ARG A 56 4.99 2.46 25.68
N SER A 57 4.92 1.89 24.49
CA SER A 57 5.31 2.57 23.26
C SER A 57 4.15 3.39 22.71
N TYR A 58 4.39 4.64 22.30
CA TYR A 58 3.33 5.58 21.90
C TYR A 58 2.85 5.37 20.46
N VAL A 59 3.75 4.99 19.56
CA VAL A 59 3.46 4.68 18.16
C VAL A 59 4.14 3.38 17.75
N PRO A 60 3.62 2.66 16.74
CA PRO A 60 4.28 1.47 16.22
C PRO A 60 5.60 1.80 15.54
N ARG A 61 6.49 0.80 15.45
CA ARG A 61 7.80 0.96 14.79
C ARG A 61 7.71 1.40 13.33
N SER A 62 6.61 1.12 12.64
CA SER A 62 6.38 1.54 11.25
C SER A 62 6.17 3.06 11.11
N CYS A 63 5.79 3.76 12.18
CA CYS A 63 5.73 5.23 12.19
C CYS A 63 7.09 5.89 12.28
N CYS A 64 8.12 5.17 12.73
CA CYS A 64 9.46 5.72 12.87
C CYS A 64 10.13 5.89 11.51
N ARG A 65 11.07 6.83 11.43
CA ARG A 65 11.95 6.96 10.26
C ARG A 65 12.83 5.73 10.16
N GLN A 66 12.80 5.09 8.99
CA GLN A 66 13.44 3.81 8.73
C GLN A 66 14.82 4.04 8.10
N SER A 67 15.74 3.12 8.38
CA SER A 67 17.04 3.04 7.70
C SER A 67 16.84 2.66 6.23
N GLN A 68 17.88 2.86 5.41
CA GLN A 68 17.86 2.43 4.01
C GLN A 68 17.79 0.90 3.86
N GLU A 69 18.22 0.15 4.87
CA GLU A 69 18.17 -1.31 4.90
C GLU A 69 16.79 -1.84 5.32
N GLY A 70 15.96 -1.00 5.95
CA GLY A 70 14.62 -1.35 6.38
C GLY A 70 13.70 -1.72 5.22
N ARG A 71 12.73 -2.60 5.51
CA ARG A 71 11.66 -3.00 4.59
C ARG A 71 10.33 -2.96 5.31
N ALA A 72 9.23 -2.85 4.56
CA ALA A 72 7.87 -2.90 5.12
C ALA A 72 7.59 -4.16 5.97
N TRP A 73 8.22 -5.29 5.64
CA TRP A 73 8.13 -6.56 6.36
C TRP A 73 9.26 -6.80 7.38
N ALA A 74 10.29 -5.95 7.39
CA ALA A 74 11.44 -6.01 8.29
C ALA A 74 11.85 -4.58 8.66
N LEU A 75 11.06 -3.98 9.56
CA LEU A 75 11.24 -2.60 9.99
C LEU A 75 12.58 -2.42 10.72
N GLN A 76 13.30 -1.38 10.35
CA GLN A 76 14.56 -0.98 10.96
C GLN A 76 14.55 0.53 11.21
N PRO A 77 14.04 0.98 12.37
CA PRO A 77 14.09 2.39 12.74
C PRO A 77 15.55 2.89 12.83
N ILE A 78 15.82 4.09 12.31
CA ILE A 78 17.12 4.76 12.48
C ILE A 78 17.40 4.97 13.96
N ASP A 79 16.37 5.37 14.70
CA ASP A 79 16.38 5.50 16.15
C ASP A 79 15.44 4.46 16.77
N PRO A 80 15.97 3.38 17.38
CA PRO A 80 15.15 2.36 18.02
C PRO A 80 14.34 2.84 19.23
N LEU A 81 14.63 4.03 19.77
CA LEU A 81 13.91 4.63 20.89
C LEU A 81 12.77 5.56 20.45
N CYS A 82 12.58 5.77 19.14
CA CYS A 82 11.52 6.61 18.57
C CYS A 82 10.13 6.35 19.17
N ILE A 83 9.83 5.09 19.48
CA ILE A 83 8.53 4.66 19.99
C ILE A 83 8.31 5.01 21.48
N GLN A 84 9.37 5.35 22.21
CA GLN A 84 9.34 5.64 23.65
C GLN A 84 9.43 7.13 23.96
N TYR A 85 9.80 7.96 22.99
CA TYR A 85 9.90 9.40 23.22
C TYR A 85 8.55 10.03 23.54
N LEU A 86 8.58 11.07 24.38
CA LEU A 86 7.40 11.85 24.70
C LEU A 86 6.86 12.53 23.42
N PRO A 87 5.56 12.41 23.13
CA PRO A 87 4.93 13.07 21.98
C PRO A 87 5.19 14.58 21.98
N GLY A 88 5.55 15.13 20.82
CA GLY A 88 5.85 16.56 20.65
C GLY A 88 7.23 17.00 21.14
N SER A 89 8.01 16.13 21.78
CA SER A 89 9.42 16.41 22.08
C SER A 89 10.25 16.54 20.79
N ARG A 90 11.39 17.24 20.88
CA ARG A 90 12.31 17.38 19.73
C ARG A 90 12.81 16.01 19.23
N ALA A 91 13.09 15.08 20.13
CA ALA A 91 13.51 13.72 19.76
C ALA A 91 12.41 12.96 19.02
N PHE A 92 11.15 13.07 19.48
CA PHE A 92 9.99 12.47 18.81
C PHE A 92 9.80 13.03 17.39
N ASN A 93 9.76 14.36 17.24
CA ASN A 93 9.53 15.00 15.94
C ASN A 93 10.65 14.73 14.93
N ASN A 94 11.87 14.45 15.41
CA ASN A 94 13.01 14.12 14.55
C ASN A 94 13.06 12.64 14.15
N SER A 95 12.43 11.75 14.91
CA SER A 95 12.52 10.29 14.71
C SER A 95 11.23 9.65 14.20
N VAL A 96 10.08 10.32 14.33
CA VAL A 96 8.76 9.82 13.93
C VAL A 96 8.19 10.61 12.77
N ASN A 97 7.51 9.93 11.86
CA ASN A 97 6.74 10.55 10.79
C ASN A 97 5.42 11.11 11.34
N ILE A 98 5.37 12.42 11.62
CA ILE A 98 4.23 13.06 12.29
C ILE A 98 3.00 13.27 11.39
N GLN A 99 3.17 13.21 10.08
CA GLN A 99 2.10 13.42 9.10
C GLN A 99 1.20 12.18 8.95
N GLY A 100 -0.10 12.39 8.70
CA GLY A 100 -1.06 11.31 8.47
C GLY A 100 -0.93 10.65 7.10
N CYS A 101 -1.27 9.36 7.02
CA CYS A 101 -1.20 8.57 5.78
C CYS A 101 -2.37 8.82 4.82
N GLY A 102 -3.46 9.42 5.28
CA GLY A 102 -4.70 9.53 4.51
C GLY A 102 -4.55 10.19 3.13
N VAL A 103 -3.86 11.32 3.05
CA VAL A 103 -3.62 12.05 1.80
C VAL A 103 -2.61 11.32 0.90
N PRO A 104 -1.38 10.99 1.35
CA PRO A 104 -0.40 10.35 0.48
C PRO A 104 -0.87 8.99 -0.05
N THR A 105 -1.55 8.18 0.78
CA THR A 105 -2.10 6.89 0.32
C THR A 105 -3.20 7.08 -0.71
N LYS A 106 -4.09 8.07 -0.54
CA LYS A 106 -5.12 8.37 -1.55
C LYS A 106 -4.48 8.74 -2.89
N ASN A 107 -3.53 9.67 -2.87
CA ASN A 107 -2.89 10.15 -4.09
C ASN A 107 -2.12 9.04 -4.81
N HIS A 108 -1.45 8.16 -4.05
CA HIS A 108 -0.79 7.00 -4.62
C HIS A 108 -1.78 6.04 -5.28
N LEU A 109 -2.88 5.71 -4.60
CA LEU A 109 -3.90 4.81 -5.16
C LEU A 109 -4.59 5.39 -6.39
N ASP A 110 -4.94 6.67 -6.37
CA ASP A 110 -5.55 7.35 -7.52
C ASP A 110 -4.64 7.27 -8.76
N LEU A 111 -3.32 7.45 -8.58
CA LEU A 111 -2.33 7.29 -9.65
C LEU A 111 -2.24 5.83 -10.16
N GLN A 112 -2.15 4.86 -9.25
CA GLN A 112 -2.06 3.44 -9.63
C GLN A 112 -3.31 2.98 -10.38
N ILE A 113 -4.50 3.41 -9.96
CA ILE A 113 -5.75 3.10 -10.66
C ILE A 113 -5.72 3.64 -12.08
N GLY A 114 -5.23 4.87 -12.29
CA GLY A 114 -5.07 5.44 -13.63
C GLY A 114 -4.13 4.62 -14.52
N ILE A 115 -2.99 4.17 -13.99
CA ILE A 115 -2.05 3.31 -14.72
C ILE A 115 -2.70 1.97 -15.08
N VAL A 116 -3.38 1.33 -14.13
CA VAL A 116 -4.06 0.05 -14.37
C VAL A 116 -5.11 0.18 -15.48
N LEU A 117 -5.95 1.22 -15.44
CA LEU A 117 -6.95 1.45 -16.49
C LEU A 117 -6.31 1.63 -17.86
N LEU A 118 -5.22 2.40 -17.95
CA LEU A 118 -4.47 2.56 -19.20
C LEU A 118 -3.93 1.21 -19.71
N THR A 119 -3.33 0.40 -18.83
CA THR A 119 -2.83 -0.92 -19.22
C THR A 119 -3.94 -1.85 -19.70
N CYS A 120 -5.11 -1.84 -19.05
CA CYS A 120 -6.27 -2.64 -19.46
C CYS A 120 -6.78 -2.25 -20.85
N VAL A 121 -6.83 -0.96 -21.17
CA VAL A 121 -7.24 -0.48 -22.50
C VAL A 121 -6.25 -0.94 -23.56
N LEU A 122 -4.94 -0.82 -23.31
CA LEU A 122 -3.91 -1.27 -24.24
C LEU A 122 -3.99 -2.78 -24.49
N CYS A 123 -4.16 -3.59 -23.45
CA CYS A 123 -4.37 -5.04 -23.60
C CYS A 123 -5.61 -5.35 -24.46
N SER A 124 -6.73 -4.67 -24.21
CA SER A 124 -7.97 -4.87 -24.98
C SER A 124 -7.79 -4.55 -26.48
N LEU A 125 -6.97 -3.55 -26.81
CA LEU A 125 -6.66 -3.22 -28.21
C LEU A 125 -5.78 -4.29 -28.88
N VAL A 126 -4.83 -4.86 -28.14
CA VAL A 126 -4.00 -5.97 -28.62
C VAL A 126 -4.86 -7.21 -28.88
N ASP A 127 -5.77 -7.52 -27.97
CA ASP A 127 -6.70 -8.65 -28.12
C ASP A 127 -7.61 -8.48 -29.34
N LEU A 128 -8.16 -7.27 -29.55
CA LEU A 128 -8.96 -6.96 -30.73
C LEU A 128 -8.15 -7.07 -32.04
N PHE A 129 -6.89 -6.63 -32.03
CA PHE A 129 -6.01 -6.76 -33.18
C PHE A 129 -5.70 -8.24 -33.50
N ALA A 130 -5.41 -9.05 -32.47
CA ALA A 130 -5.20 -10.48 -32.63
C ALA A 130 -6.44 -11.19 -33.18
N LEU A 131 -7.63 -10.85 -32.69
CA LEU A 131 -8.89 -11.35 -33.22
C LEU A 131 -9.07 -10.98 -34.70
N CYS A 132 -8.82 -9.73 -35.09
CA CYS A 132 -8.89 -9.30 -36.48
C CYS A 132 -7.95 -10.10 -37.40
N LEU A 133 -6.70 -10.35 -36.96
CA LEU A 133 -5.74 -11.15 -37.71
C LEU A 133 -6.19 -12.60 -37.84
N SER A 134 -6.70 -13.19 -36.75
CA SER A 134 -7.19 -14.58 -36.76
C SER A 134 -8.35 -14.78 -37.75
N LEU A 135 -9.30 -13.83 -37.80
CA LEU A 135 -10.43 -13.86 -38.74
C LEU A 135 -9.97 -13.73 -40.19
N LYS A 136 -9.01 -12.83 -40.48
CA LYS A 136 -8.43 -12.70 -41.82
C LYS A 136 -7.70 -13.97 -42.25
N CYS A 137 -6.96 -14.59 -41.35
CA CYS A 137 -6.27 -15.84 -41.62
C CYS A 137 -7.26 -16.98 -41.93
N LEU A 138 -8.30 -17.13 -41.11
CA LEU A 138 -9.37 -18.11 -41.33
C LEU A 138 -10.07 -17.91 -42.68
N SER A 139 -10.41 -16.66 -43.03
CA SER A 139 -11.02 -16.34 -44.34
C SER A 139 -10.12 -16.75 -45.50
N HIS A 140 -8.82 -16.52 -45.39
CA HIS A 140 -7.87 -16.87 -46.44
C HIS A 140 -7.69 -18.39 -46.57
N VAL A 141 -7.63 -19.12 -45.46
CA VAL A 141 -7.57 -20.59 -45.44
C VAL A 141 -8.84 -21.18 -46.04
N TRP A 142 -10.00 -20.65 -45.69
CA TRP A 142 -11.28 -21.14 -46.20
C TRP A 142 -11.43 -20.94 -47.71
N SER A 143 -11.03 -19.77 -48.22
CA SER A 143 -10.96 -19.49 -49.66
C SER A 143 -10.05 -20.48 -50.40
N PHE A 144 -8.89 -20.80 -49.83
CA PHE A 144 -7.97 -21.77 -50.42
C PHE A 144 -8.54 -23.20 -50.43
N TYR A 145 -9.24 -23.61 -49.36
CA TYR A 145 -9.88 -24.92 -49.29
C TYR A 145 -11.01 -25.05 -50.32
N SER A 146 -11.84 -24.01 -50.49
CA SER A 146 -12.91 -24.02 -51.50
C SER A 146 -12.39 -24.11 -52.94
N ILE A 147 -11.19 -23.61 -53.23
CA ILE A 147 -10.57 -23.71 -54.56
C ILE A 147 -10.05 -25.13 -54.83
N ILE A 148 -9.56 -25.83 -53.80
CA ILE A 148 -9.07 -27.21 -53.93
C ILE A 148 -10.23 -28.19 -54.11
N ASP A 149 -11.36 -28.00 -53.42
CA ASP A 149 -12.53 -28.89 -53.56
C ASP A 149 -13.20 -28.82 -54.95
N GLU A 150 -12.97 -27.77 -55.75
CA GLU A 150 -13.49 -27.64 -57.13
C GLU A 150 -12.58 -28.26 -58.21
N LEU A 151 -11.41 -28.81 -57.83
CA LEU A 151 -10.37 -29.36 -58.73
C LEU A 151 -10.33 -30.90 -58.68
#